data_AF-A0A914KJN9-F1
#
_entry.id   AF-A0A914KJN9-F1
#
_cell.length_a   1.000
_cell.length_b   1.000
_cell.length_c   1.000
_cell.angle_alpha   90.00
_cell.angle_beta   90.00
_cell.angle_gamma   90.00
#
_symmetry.space_group_name_H-M   'P 1'
#
loop_
_entity.id
_entity.type
_entity.pdbx_description
1 polymer ?
#
loop_
_entity_poly.entity_id
_entity_poly.type
_entity_poly.pdbx_seq_one_letter_code
_entity_poly.pdbx_strand_id
1 'polypeptide(L)'
;MHSYLINFIIFLFIHFLPLFLAKKEIAFLQCIWRHGDRGPSKLPYPGDPYDESFWPRGWNQLTNLGMQQMNELGQFLRQRYVEDWPFLSSSYDPDEVFVQSSDSKRALVSAQALLHGLYPVIDPDDQFDPNLNWLPIAVHSTGANNELLKPTSFECPTYEGIKKTTKKELENELKIKYKDLFEFVQINVFNSTMPLTLHQVASLNNLNREASV
;
A
#
# COMPACT_ATOMS: atom_id res chain seq x y z
N MET A 1 45.40 -4.20 -44.83
CA MET A 1 43.96 -4.00 -44.56
C MET A 1 43.35 -5.09 -43.67
N HIS A 2 43.59 -6.39 -43.93
CA HIS A 2 43.00 -7.48 -43.12
C HIS A 2 43.46 -7.50 -41.64
N SER A 3 44.74 -7.25 -41.36
CA SER A 3 45.25 -7.24 -39.97
C SER A 3 44.64 -6.11 -39.10
N TYR A 4 44.42 -4.93 -39.67
CA TYR A 4 43.78 -3.81 -38.97
C TYR A 4 42.31 -4.08 -38.65
N LEU A 5 41.59 -4.76 -39.55
CA LEU A 5 40.19 -5.15 -39.32
C LEU A 5 40.09 -6.21 -38.21
N ILE A 6 40.99 -7.19 -38.20
CA ILE A 6 41.06 -8.22 -37.14
C ILE A 6 41.36 -7.57 -35.78
N ASN A 7 42.36 -6.69 -35.72
CA ASN A 7 42.70 -5.99 -34.48
C ASN A 7 41.57 -5.07 -34.00
N PHE A 8 40.84 -4.43 -34.91
CA PHE A 8 39.67 -3.61 -34.58
C PHE A 8 38.50 -4.46 -34.05
N ILE A 9 38.23 -5.63 -34.64
CA ILE A 9 37.21 -6.57 -34.16
C ILE A 9 37.60 -7.12 -32.77
N ILE A 10 38.86 -7.49 -32.56
CA ILE A 10 39.35 -7.95 -31.25
C ILE A 10 39.23 -6.81 -30.22
N PHE A 11 39.58 -5.58 -30.58
CA PHE A 11 39.43 -4.42 -29.70
C PHE A 11 37.96 -4.19 -29.32
N LEU A 12 37.05 -4.21 -30.29
CA LEU A 12 35.61 -4.12 -30.06
C LEU A 12 35.12 -5.27 -29.18
N PHE A 13 35.53 -6.51 -29.45
CA PHE A 13 35.12 -7.66 -28.65
C PHE A 13 35.60 -7.53 -27.20
N ILE A 14 36.86 -7.16 -26.97
CA ILE A 14 37.40 -6.97 -25.61
C ILE A 14 36.68 -5.84 -24.85
N HIS A 15 36.29 -4.75 -25.52
CA HIS A 15 35.69 -3.59 -24.86
C HIS A 15 34.16 -3.71 -24.70
N PHE A 16 33.48 -4.40 -25.61
CA PHE A 16 32.02 -4.53 -25.58
C PHE A 16 31.54 -5.85 -24.97
N LEU A 17 32.33 -6.94 -25.03
CA LEU A 17 31.97 -8.21 -24.37
C LEU A 17 31.67 -8.05 -22.86
N PRO A 18 32.43 -7.27 -22.07
CA PRO A 18 32.11 -7.06 -20.66
C PRO A 18 30.77 -6.35 -20.44
N LEU A 19 30.37 -5.45 -21.34
CA LEU A 19 29.06 -4.79 -21.32
C LEU A 19 27.94 -5.77 -21.66
N PHE A 20 28.17 -6.73 -22.57
CA PHE A 20 27.22 -7.80 -22.88
C PHE A 20 27.15 -8.88 -21.80
N LEU A 21 28.25 -9.10 -21.06
CA LEU A 21 28.32 -10.01 -19.93
C LEU A 21 27.94 -9.37 -18.59
N ALA A 22 27.75 -8.05 -18.56
CA ALA A 22 27.35 -7.33 -17.35
C ALA A 22 25.96 -7.78 -16.94
N LYS A 23 25.91 -8.63 -15.91
CA LYS A 23 24.67 -9.10 -15.33
C LYS A 23 24.16 -8.06 -14.33
N LYS A 24 22.93 -7.59 -14.53
CA LYS A 24 22.27 -6.74 -13.55
C LYS A 24 21.75 -7.63 -12.43
N GLU A 25 22.21 -7.39 -11.22
CA GLU A 25 21.78 -8.14 -10.03
C GLU A 25 21.01 -7.21 -9.09
N ILE A 26 19.99 -7.76 -8.44
CA ILE A 26 19.30 -7.08 -7.36
C ILE A 26 20.19 -7.21 -6.13
N ALA A 27 20.61 -6.09 -5.56
CA ALA A 27 21.38 -6.07 -4.32
C ALA A 27 20.49 -5.90 -3.08
N PHE A 28 19.35 -5.24 -3.24
CA PHE A 28 18.42 -4.94 -2.15
C PHE A 28 17.03 -4.62 -2.71
N LEU A 29 15.99 -5.01 -1.96
CA LEU A 29 14.59 -4.71 -2.27
C LEU A 29 13.95 -3.95 -1.10
N GLN A 30 13.33 -2.80 -1.40
CA GLN A 30 12.47 -2.09 -0.45
C GLN A 30 11.08 -1.94 -1.05
N CYS A 31 10.09 -2.48 -0.37
CA CYS A 31 8.69 -2.38 -0.76
C CYS A 31 7.95 -1.52 0.27
N ILE A 32 7.23 -0.49 -0.21
CA ILE A 32 6.35 0.34 0.62
C ILE A 32 4.96 0.24 0.02
N TRP A 33 4.00 -0.14 0.83
CA TRP A 33 2.61 -0.29 0.42
C TRP A 33 1.66 0.36 1.42
N ARG A 34 0.45 0.63 0.95
CA ARG A 34 -0.66 1.00 1.80
C ARG A 34 -1.41 -0.26 2.22
N HIS A 35 -2.08 -0.19 3.37
CA HIS A 35 -3.08 -1.19 3.75
C HIS A 35 -4.08 -1.46 2.61
N GLY A 36 -4.65 -2.66 2.56
CA GLY A 36 -5.73 -3.00 1.63
C GLY A 36 -7.04 -2.28 1.96
N ASP A 37 -8.11 -2.66 1.28
CA ASP A 37 -9.44 -2.11 1.50
C ASP A 37 -9.90 -2.16 2.97
N ARG A 38 -10.62 -1.13 3.41
CA ARG A 38 -11.08 -0.97 4.81
C ARG A 38 -12.43 -0.28 4.91
N GLY A 39 -13.14 -0.53 6.00
CA GLY A 39 -14.29 0.29 6.39
C GLY A 39 -13.95 1.78 6.51
N PRO A 40 -14.93 2.69 6.32
CA PRO A 40 -14.70 4.12 6.43
C PRO A 40 -14.33 4.47 7.87
N SER A 41 -13.90 5.72 8.08
CA SER A 41 -13.39 6.13 9.40
C SER A 41 -14.48 6.51 10.40
N LYS A 42 -15.70 6.72 9.89
CA LYS A 42 -16.93 7.13 10.55
C LYS A 42 -18.04 7.07 9.49
N LEU A 43 -19.27 7.37 9.89
CA LEU A 43 -20.39 7.57 8.96
C LEU A 43 -20.03 8.62 7.88
N PRO A 44 -20.00 8.25 6.58
CA PRO A 44 -19.58 9.13 5.49
C PRO A 44 -20.44 10.38 5.30
N TYR A 45 -21.77 10.25 5.46
CA TYR A 45 -22.75 11.34 5.42
C TYR A 45 -23.95 11.05 6.33
N PRO A 46 -24.72 12.08 6.76
CA PRO A 46 -25.79 11.89 7.76
C PRO A 46 -26.90 10.90 7.38
N GLY A 47 -27.15 10.69 6.08
CA GLY A 47 -28.19 9.80 5.56
C GLY A 47 -27.68 8.44 5.11
N ASP A 48 -26.44 8.07 5.44
CA ASP A 48 -25.86 6.80 5.02
C ASP A 48 -26.51 5.62 5.75
N PRO A 49 -27.09 4.63 5.04
CA PRO A 49 -27.73 3.48 5.68
C PRO A 49 -26.72 2.49 6.29
N TYR A 50 -25.43 2.59 5.95
CA TYR A 50 -24.39 1.64 6.35
C TYR A 50 -23.57 2.18 7.53
N ASP A 51 -24.16 2.15 8.72
CA ASP A 51 -23.48 2.52 9.96
C ASP A 51 -22.41 1.50 10.39
N GLU A 52 -21.82 1.66 11.59
CA GLU A 52 -20.70 0.81 12.02
C GLU A 52 -21.07 -0.67 12.06
N SER A 53 -22.34 -0.99 12.34
CA SER A 53 -22.83 -2.36 12.45
C SER A 53 -22.81 -3.11 11.12
N PHE A 54 -22.85 -2.39 9.99
CA PHE A 54 -22.71 -2.96 8.66
C PHE A 54 -21.30 -3.49 8.40
N TRP A 55 -20.28 -2.97 9.11
CA TRP A 55 -18.89 -3.35 8.92
C TRP A 55 -18.50 -4.42 9.94
N PRO A 56 -18.21 -5.68 9.55
CA PRO A 56 -18.02 -6.79 10.49
C PRO A 56 -16.92 -6.58 11.54
N ARG A 57 -15.97 -5.68 11.26
CA ARG A 57 -14.87 -5.32 12.16
C ARG A 57 -14.95 -3.86 12.64
N GLY A 58 -15.99 -3.13 12.26
CA GLY A 58 -16.20 -1.72 12.59
C GLY A 58 -15.33 -0.76 11.78
N TRP A 59 -15.31 0.50 12.22
CA TRP A 59 -14.65 1.57 11.48
C TRP A 59 -13.14 1.39 11.35
N ASN A 60 -12.61 1.86 10.22
CA ASN A 60 -11.20 1.83 9.86
C ASN A 60 -10.54 0.44 9.81
N GLN A 61 -11.30 -0.65 9.99
CA GLN A 61 -10.75 -2.00 9.96
C GLN A 61 -10.72 -2.57 8.55
N LEU A 62 -9.73 -3.43 8.31
CA LEU A 62 -9.51 -4.07 7.01
C LEU A 62 -10.70 -4.98 6.66
N THR A 63 -11.20 -4.90 5.43
CA THR A 63 -12.28 -5.78 4.93
C THR A 63 -11.71 -7.12 4.47
N ASN A 64 -12.57 -8.08 4.14
CA ASN A 64 -12.11 -9.36 3.56
C ASN A 64 -11.48 -9.10 2.18
N LEU A 65 -12.08 -8.20 1.39
CA LEU A 65 -11.48 -7.69 0.16
C LEU A 65 -10.08 -7.11 0.41
N GLY A 66 -9.91 -6.32 1.47
CA GLY A 66 -8.61 -5.76 1.82
C GLY A 66 -7.58 -6.81 2.20
N MET A 67 -7.98 -7.88 2.90
CA MET A 67 -7.08 -9.01 3.17
C MET A 67 -6.69 -9.73 1.87
N GLN A 68 -7.65 -9.95 0.98
CA GLN A 68 -7.41 -10.59 -0.31
C GLN A 68 -6.46 -9.77 -1.19
N GLN A 69 -6.67 -8.46 -1.31
CA GLN A 69 -5.78 -7.56 -2.06
C GLN A 69 -4.33 -7.62 -1.55
N MET A 70 -4.15 -7.72 -0.24
CA MET A 70 -2.82 -7.81 0.35
C MET A 70 -2.19 -9.17 0.10
N ASN A 71 -2.96 -10.26 0.16
CA ASN A 71 -2.51 -11.59 -0.20
C ASN A 71 -2.10 -11.66 -1.69
N GLU A 72 -2.91 -11.11 -2.59
CA GLU A 72 -2.60 -11.00 -4.02
C GLU A 72 -1.31 -10.20 -4.26
N LEU A 73 -1.10 -9.11 -3.51
CA LEU A 73 0.18 -8.39 -3.55
C LEU A 73 1.35 -9.27 -3.09
N GLY A 74 1.16 -10.08 -2.04
CA GLY A 74 2.14 -11.07 -1.60
C GLY A 74 2.48 -12.10 -2.68
N GLN A 75 1.46 -12.66 -3.33
CA GLN A 75 1.61 -13.60 -4.44
C GLN A 75 2.34 -12.97 -5.63
N PHE A 76 2.04 -11.72 -5.96
CA PHE A 76 2.76 -10.97 -6.97
C PHE A 76 4.25 -10.82 -6.63
N LEU A 77 4.56 -10.49 -5.37
CA LEU A 77 5.95 -10.38 -4.91
C LEU A 77 6.66 -11.74 -4.94
N ARG A 78 5.97 -12.83 -4.59
CA ARG A 78 6.50 -14.19 -4.70
C ARG A 78 6.83 -14.54 -6.15
N GLN A 79 5.86 -14.39 -7.06
CA GLN A 79 6.07 -14.64 -8.48
C GLN A 79 7.31 -13.87 -8.97
N ARG A 80 7.40 -12.60 -8.60
CA ARG A 80 8.46 -11.73 -9.09
C ARG A 80 9.83 -12.02 -8.48
N TYR A 81 9.93 -12.26 -7.18
CA TYR A 81 11.19 -12.26 -6.43
C TYR A 81 11.61 -13.60 -5.84
N VAL A 82 10.76 -14.63 -5.93
CA VAL A 82 11.08 -16.01 -5.58
C VAL A 82 11.14 -16.87 -6.84
N GLU A 83 10.19 -16.69 -7.77
CA GLU A 83 10.05 -17.58 -8.94
C GLU A 83 10.77 -17.03 -10.18
N ASP A 84 10.34 -15.87 -10.69
CA ASP A 84 10.87 -15.30 -11.94
C ASP A 84 12.32 -14.84 -11.77
N TRP A 85 12.60 -14.19 -10.64
CA TRP A 85 13.92 -13.65 -10.27
C TRP A 85 14.22 -14.10 -8.84
N PRO A 86 14.88 -15.25 -8.64
CA PRO A 86 15.04 -15.89 -7.33
C PRO A 86 16.04 -15.11 -6.46
N PHE A 87 15.59 -13.95 -5.97
CA PHE A 87 16.30 -13.05 -5.09
C PHE A 87 16.01 -13.37 -3.62
N LEU A 88 14.78 -13.81 -3.33
CA LEU A 88 14.35 -14.30 -2.02
C LEU A 88 14.31 -15.82 -2.01
N SER A 89 14.61 -16.41 -0.86
CA SER A 89 14.42 -17.84 -0.62
C SER A 89 12.97 -18.26 -0.77
N SER A 90 12.75 -19.53 -1.14
CA SER A 90 11.41 -20.07 -1.37
C SER A 90 10.61 -20.25 -0.07
N SER A 91 11.28 -20.63 1.01
CA SER A 91 10.83 -20.61 2.41
C SER A 91 11.22 -19.30 3.08
N TYR A 92 10.56 -18.98 4.20
CA TYR A 92 10.82 -17.73 4.92
C TYR A 92 12.17 -17.82 5.66
N ASP A 93 13.06 -16.86 5.38
CA ASP A 93 14.29 -16.68 6.13
C ASP A 93 14.24 -15.34 6.92
N PRO A 94 14.31 -15.37 8.27
CA PRO A 94 14.32 -14.15 9.08
C PRO A 94 15.54 -13.26 8.86
N ASP A 95 16.64 -13.77 8.31
CA ASP A 95 17.83 -13.00 7.96
C ASP A 95 17.70 -12.30 6.58
N GLU A 96 16.77 -12.75 5.73
CA GLU A 96 16.50 -12.13 4.42
C GLU A 96 15.39 -11.07 4.47
N VAL A 97 14.37 -11.26 5.33
CA VAL A 97 13.14 -10.45 5.31
C VAL A 97 12.84 -9.78 6.63
N PHE A 98 12.90 -8.45 6.62
CA PHE A 98 12.44 -7.58 7.70
C PHE A 98 11.13 -6.89 7.34
N VAL A 99 10.11 -7.03 8.20
CA VAL A 99 8.78 -6.44 7.99
C VAL A 99 8.45 -5.43 9.08
N GLN A 100 8.19 -4.19 8.66
CA GLN A 100 7.82 -3.10 9.56
C GLN A 100 6.47 -2.51 9.18
N SER A 101 5.63 -2.23 10.18
CA SER A 101 4.30 -1.66 9.99
C SER A 101 3.99 -0.59 11.04
N SER A 102 3.13 0.37 10.68
CA SER A 102 2.53 1.27 11.66
C SER A 102 1.72 0.46 12.69
N ASP A 103 1.51 0.98 13.89
CA ASP A 103 0.69 0.33 14.94
C ASP A 103 -0.82 0.21 14.61
N SER A 104 -1.27 0.69 13.45
CA SER A 104 -2.69 0.63 13.12
C SER A 104 -3.08 -0.82 12.80
N LYS A 105 -4.17 -1.29 13.44
CA LYS A 105 -4.69 -2.66 13.27
C LYS A 105 -4.79 -3.08 11.79
N ARG A 106 -5.34 -2.20 10.94
CA ARG A 106 -5.46 -2.43 9.48
C ARG A 106 -4.12 -2.66 8.78
N ALA A 107 -3.05 -1.97 9.19
CA ALA A 107 -1.73 -2.11 8.58
C ALA A 107 -1.03 -3.38 9.04
N LEU A 108 -1.16 -3.75 10.32
CA LEU A 108 -0.65 -5.02 10.85
C LEU A 108 -1.32 -6.23 10.19
N VAL A 109 -2.65 -6.20 10.10
CA VAL A 109 -3.42 -7.27 9.43
C VAL A 109 -3.10 -7.32 7.93
N SER A 110 -2.90 -6.16 7.28
CA SER A 110 -2.46 -6.12 5.88
C SER A 110 -1.09 -6.74 5.67
N ALA A 111 -0.13 -6.49 6.57
CA ALA A 111 1.20 -7.10 6.49
C ALA A 111 1.13 -8.62 6.65
N GLN A 112 0.33 -9.12 7.61
CA GLN A 112 0.10 -10.56 7.78
C GLN A 112 -0.53 -11.21 6.55
N ALA A 113 -1.54 -10.58 5.94
CA ALA A 113 -2.17 -11.08 4.73
C ALA A 113 -1.21 -11.10 3.52
N LEU A 114 -0.35 -10.08 3.39
CA LEU A 114 0.71 -10.07 2.38
C LEU A 114 1.72 -11.19 2.59
N LEU A 115 2.16 -11.39 3.83
CA LEU A 115 3.14 -12.43 4.15
C LEU A 115 2.60 -13.83 3.88
N HIS A 116 1.31 -14.07 4.12
CA HIS A 116 0.66 -15.31 3.72
C HIS A 116 0.74 -15.56 2.20
N GLY A 117 0.60 -14.52 1.37
CA GLY A 117 0.74 -14.64 -0.08
C GLY A 117 2.19 -14.80 -0.55
N LEU A 118 3.15 -14.18 0.16
CA LEU A 118 4.57 -14.23 -0.18
C LEU A 118 5.23 -15.56 0.23
N TYR A 119 4.89 -16.05 1.42
CA TYR A 119 5.46 -17.25 2.05
C TYR A 119 4.36 -18.25 2.45
N PRO A 120 3.83 -19.03 1.48
CA PRO A 120 3.05 -20.21 1.79
C PRO A 120 3.90 -21.28 2.50
N VAL A 121 3.26 -22.17 3.25
CA VAL A 121 3.94 -23.28 3.95
C VAL A 121 4.40 -24.29 2.92
N ILE A 122 5.69 -24.31 2.62
CA ILE A 122 6.31 -25.27 1.68
C ILE A 122 7.38 -26.14 2.36
N ASP A 123 8.02 -25.61 3.40
CA ASP A 123 9.01 -26.34 4.19
C ASP A 123 8.30 -27.15 5.28
N PRO A 124 8.53 -28.47 5.38
CA PRO A 124 8.01 -29.27 6.47
C PRO A 124 8.40 -28.76 7.86
N ASP A 125 9.56 -28.13 8.01
CA ASP A 125 10.01 -27.60 9.32
C ASP A 125 9.21 -26.35 9.74
N ASP A 126 8.64 -25.62 8.77
CA ASP A 126 7.76 -24.48 9.01
C ASP A 126 6.30 -24.90 9.30
N GLN A 127 5.95 -26.18 9.09
CA GLN A 127 4.60 -26.70 9.26
C GLN A 127 4.26 -27.02 10.72
N PHE A 128 3.99 -25.99 11.52
CA PHE A 128 3.60 -26.16 12.92
C PHE A 128 2.19 -26.78 13.12
N ASP A 129 1.30 -26.62 12.14
CA ASP A 129 -0.02 -27.26 12.07
C ASP A 129 -0.23 -27.86 10.66
N PRO A 130 -0.46 -29.18 10.55
CA PRO A 130 -0.59 -29.85 9.26
C PRO A 130 -1.83 -29.43 8.46
N ASN A 131 -2.85 -28.83 9.10
CA ASN A 131 -4.08 -28.39 8.45
C ASN A 131 -4.08 -26.91 8.08
N LEU A 132 -2.99 -26.20 8.36
CA LEU A 132 -2.91 -24.75 8.22
C LEU A 132 -1.79 -24.35 7.26
N ASN A 133 -2.19 -23.81 6.10
CA ASN A 133 -1.25 -23.21 5.16
C ASN A 133 -0.98 -21.74 5.53
N TRP A 134 -0.44 -21.50 6.72
CA TRP A 134 -0.06 -20.16 7.17
C TRP A 134 1.17 -20.21 8.09
N LEU A 135 2.06 -19.23 7.94
CA LEU A 135 3.21 -19.02 8.80
C LEU A 135 3.04 -17.79 9.69
N PRO A 136 3.26 -17.91 11.01
CA PRO A 136 3.25 -16.78 11.93
C PRO A 136 4.55 -15.96 11.80
N ILE A 137 4.67 -15.19 10.71
CA ILE A 137 5.83 -14.34 10.46
C ILE A 137 5.74 -13.05 11.29
N ALA A 138 6.86 -12.66 11.89
CA ALA A 138 6.93 -11.47 12.73
C ALA A 138 6.71 -10.18 11.93
N VAL A 139 5.86 -9.29 12.46
CA VAL A 139 5.66 -7.93 11.93
C VAL A 139 6.01 -6.94 13.02
N HIS A 140 7.08 -6.18 12.81
CA HIS A 140 7.55 -5.20 13.78
C HIS A 140 6.71 -3.93 13.70
N SER A 141 6.28 -3.43 14.85
CA SER A 141 5.57 -2.16 14.94
C SER A 141 6.32 -1.17 15.80
N THR A 142 6.40 0.08 15.34
CA THR A 142 7.12 1.16 16.00
C THR A 142 6.22 2.04 16.89
N GLY A 143 5.02 1.57 17.23
CA GLY A 143 4.09 2.31 18.08
C GLY A 143 3.47 3.54 17.37
N ALA A 144 2.96 4.48 18.16
CA ALA A 144 2.19 5.61 17.65
C ALA A 144 3.02 6.63 16.87
N ASN A 145 4.32 6.73 17.21
CA ASN A 145 5.23 7.74 16.67
C ASN A 145 6.28 7.06 15.80
N ASN A 146 6.14 7.20 14.49
CA ASN A 146 7.15 6.77 13.54
C ASN A 146 7.17 7.70 12.34
N GLU A 147 8.27 8.40 12.12
CA GLU A 147 8.41 9.45 11.11
C GLU A 147 8.23 8.89 9.70
N LEU A 148 8.60 7.62 9.48
CA LEU A 148 8.56 6.96 8.18
C LEU A 148 7.15 6.46 7.83
N LEU A 149 6.45 5.87 8.80
CA LEU A 149 5.16 5.20 8.62
C LEU A 149 3.96 6.06 9.03
N LYS A 150 4.19 7.11 9.82
CA LYS A 150 3.20 8.07 10.32
C LYS A 150 3.78 9.50 10.39
N PRO A 151 4.26 10.06 9.27
CA PRO A 151 4.89 11.39 9.25
C PRO A 151 4.00 12.52 9.77
N THR A 152 2.67 12.34 9.73
CA THR A 152 1.69 13.34 10.16
C THR A 152 1.24 13.19 11.61
N SER A 153 1.81 12.25 12.37
CA SER A 153 1.49 12.05 13.79
C SER A 153 2.35 12.89 14.74
N PHE A 154 3.26 13.70 14.19
CA PHE A 154 4.16 14.56 14.95
C PHE A 154 3.68 16.02 14.94
N GLU A 155 3.85 16.70 16.06
CA GLU A 155 3.65 18.15 16.12
C GLU A 155 4.72 18.85 15.28
N CYS A 156 4.31 19.41 14.15
CA CYS A 156 5.16 20.19 13.27
C CYS A 156 4.44 21.49 12.91
N PRO A 157 4.64 22.58 13.68
CA PRO A 157 3.92 23.85 13.48
C PRO A 157 4.06 24.42 12.06
N THR A 158 5.25 24.29 11.47
CA THR A 158 5.53 24.71 10.09
C THR A 158 4.69 23.91 9.08
N TYR A 159 4.66 22.58 9.22
CA TYR A 159 3.86 21.71 8.35
C TYR A 159 2.37 22.00 8.50
N GLU A 160 1.86 22.11 9.74
CA GLU A 160 0.44 22.38 9.98
C GLU A 160 0.03 23.76 9.46
N GLY A 161 0.90 24.77 9.57
CA GLY A 161 0.70 26.09 8.96
C GLY A 161 0.56 26.02 7.43
N ILE A 162 1.50 25.34 6.76
CA ILE A 162 1.50 25.17 5.30
C ILE A 162 0.27 24.37 4.85
N LYS A 163 0.03 23.21 5.46
CA LYS A 163 -1.11 22.33 5.17
C LYS A 163 -2.44 23.06 5.30
N LYS A 164 -2.62 23.88 6.34
CA LYS A 164 -3.84 24.67 6.53
C LYS A 164 -4.04 25.67 5.40
N THR A 165 -2.99 26.40 5.02
CA THR A 165 -3.03 27.40 3.94
C THR A 165 -3.30 26.73 2.59
N THR A 166 -2.51 25.74 2.22
CA THR A 166 -2.65 25.00 0.96
C THR A 166 -4.01 24.31 0.85
N LYS A 167 -4.52 23.71 1.94
CA LYS A 167 -5.85 23.08 1.95
C LYS A 167 -6.95 24.12 1.68
N LYS A 168 -6.85 25.31 2.29
CA LYS A 168 -7.84 26.37 2.11
C LYS A 168 -7.83 26.91 0.68
N GLU A 169 -6.66 27.12 0.11
CA GLU A 169 -6.49 27.57 -1.28
C GLU A 169 -7.08 26.56 -2.25
N LEU A 170 -6.71 25.29 -2.11
CA LEU A 170 -7.24 24.19 -2.92
C LEU A 170 -8.76 24.06 -2.77
N GLU A 171 -9.29 24.14 -1.56
CA GLU A 171 -10.73 24.06 -1.33
C GLU A 171 -11.50 25.19 -2.02
N ASN A 172 -10.97 26.42 -2.00
CA ASN A 172 -11.57 27.54 -2.71
C ASN A 172 -11.54 27.34 -4.23
N GLU A 173 -10.41 26.90 -4.78
CA GLU A 173 -10.27 26.62 -6.21
C GLU A 173 -11.27 25.53 -6.66
N LEU A 174 -11.34 24.42 -5.92
CA LEU A 174 -12.23 23.31 -6.24
C LEU A 174 -13.71 23.68 -6.08
N LYS A 175 -14.07 24.52 -5.11
CA LYS A 175 -15.43 25.04 -4.96
C LYS A 175 -15.88 25.91 -6.13
N ILE A 176 -14.97 26.71 -6.69
CA ILE A 176 -15.25 27.51 -7.88
C ILE A 176 -15.39 26.59 -9.10
N LYS A 177 -14.42 25.68 -9.28
CA LYS A 177 -14.35 24.78 -10.43
C LYS A 177 -15.49 23.77 -10.49
N TYR A 178 -15.91 23.25 -9.35
CA TYR A 178 -16.92 22.19 -9.20
C TYR A 178 -18.13 22.67 -8.41
N LYS A 179 -18.53 23.93 -8.61
CA LYS A 179 -19.63 24.58 -7.88
C LYS A 179 -20.90 23.72 -7.84
N ASP A 180 -21.36 23.26 -8.99
CA ASP A 180 -22.60 22.49 -9.11
C ASP A 180 -22.54 21.17 -8.33
N LEU A 181 -21.37 20.50 -8.29
CA LEU A 181 -21.16 19.29 -7.49
C LEU A 181 -21.25 19.61 -5.99
N PHE A 182 -20.59 20.67 -5.54
CA PHE A 182 -20.65 21.08 -4.13
C PHE A 182 -22.08 21.44 -3.71
N GLU A 183 -22.80 22.20 -4.53
CA GLU A 183 -24.21 22.55 -4.29
C GLU A 183 -25.11 21.31 -4.28
N PHE A 184 -24.93 20.40 -5.24
CA PHE A 184 -25.67 19.15 -5.31
C PHE A 184 -25.47 18.31 -4.03
N VAL A 185 -24.22 18.09 -3.63
CA VAL A 185 -23.88 17.28 -2.46
C VAL A 185 -24.37 17.95 -1.17
N GLN A 186 -24.26 19.27 -1.07
CA GLN A 186 -24.74 20.04 0.08
C GLN A 186 -26.24 19.87 0.29
N ILE A 187 -27.03 20.02 -0.77
CA ILE A 187 -28.49 20.01 -0.70
C ILE A 187 -29.02 18.57 -0.62
N ASN A 188 -28.55 17.69 -1.49
CA ASN A 188 -29.18 16.38 -1.71
C ASN A 188 -28.58 15.26 -0.86
N VAL A 189 -27.33 15.38 -0.39
CA VAL A 189 -26.66 14.33 0.38
C VAL A 189 -26.51 14.72 1.86
N PHE A 190 -26.03 15.93 2.13
CA PHE A 190 -25.82 16.40 3.50
C PHE A 190 -27.02 17.15 4.08
N ASN A 191 -27.97 17.60 3.24
CA ASN A 191 -29.09 18.47 3.63
C ASN A 191 -28.64 19.63 4.54
N SER A 192 -27.55 20.29 4.16
CA SER A 192 -26.86 21.30 4.98
C SER A 192 -27.14 22.72 4.48
N THR A 193 -27.47 23.62 5.40
CA THR A 193 -27.56 25.06 5.13
C THR A 193 -26.19 25.74 5.10
N MET A 194 -25.17 25.08 5.65
CA MET A 194 -23.78 25.57 5.67
C MET A 194 -22.99 25.02 4.48
N PRO A 195 -22.06 25.81 3.89
CA PRO A 195 -21.17 25.33 2.84
C PRO A 195 -20.36 24.12 3.28
N LEU A 196 -20.32 23.08 2.45
CA LEU A 196 -19.52 21.90 2.73
C LEU A 196 -18.02 22.18 2.62
N THR A 197 -17.25 21.47 3.43
CA THR A 197 -15.78 21.42 3.29
C THR A 197 -15.36 20.46 2.20
N LEU A 198 -14.13 20.60 1.67
CA LEU A 198 -13.58 19.64 0.72
C LEU A 198 -13.56 18.22 1.29
N HIS A 199 -13.31 18.08 2.60
CA HIS A 199 -13.31 16.78 3.27
C HIS A 199 -14.68 16.10 3.23
N GLN A 200 -15.78 16.84 3.43
CA GLN A 200 -17.14 16.29 3.40
C GLN A 200 -17.55 15.83 2.00
N VAL A 201 -17.15 16.56 0.95
CA VAL A 201 -17.40 16.11 -0.42
C VAL A 201 -16.53 14.90 -0.77
N ALA A 202 -15.25 14.93 -0.38
CA ALA A 202 -14.32 13.84 -0.64
C ALA A 202 -14.63 12.55 0.15
N SER A 203 -15.38 12.60 1.25
CA SER A 203 -15.80 11.40 1.98
C SER A 203 -16.83 10.56 1.23
N LEU A 204 -17.46 11.11 0.19
CA LEU A 204 -18.38 10.38 -0.70
C LEU A 204 -17.66 9.67 -1.85
N ASN A 205 -16.32 9.72 -1.89
CA ASN A 205 -15.58 8.99 -2.90
C ASN A 205 -15.75 7.48 -2.70
N ASN A 206 -16.09 6.76 -3.78
CA ASN A 206 -16.23 5.30 -3.80
C ASN A 206 -17.33 4.71 -2.89
N LEU A 207 -18.49 5.39 -2.72
CA LEU A 207 -19.65 4.84 -1.99
C LEU A 207 -20.14 3.50 -2.55
N ASN A 208 -20.01 3.26 -3.85
CA ASN A 208 -20.39 1.98 -4.48
C ASN A 208 -19.66 0.77 -3.90
N ARG A 209 -18.54 0.97 -3.19
CA ARG A 209 -17.83 -0.11 -2.49
C ARG A 209 -18.68 -0.71 -1.38
N GLU A 210 -19.52 0.08 -0.71
CA GLU A 210 -20.27 -0.34 0.47
C GLU A 210 -21.35 -1.37 0.12
N ALA A 211 -21.82 -1.38 -1.13
CA ALA A 211 -22.78 -2.36 -1.63
C ALA A 211 -22.16 -3.74 -1.97
N SER A 212 -20.84 -3.89 -1.86
CA SER A 212 -20.09 -5.08 -2.27
C SER A 212 -19.33 -5.77 -1.14
N VAL A 213 -19.50 -5.29 0.10
CA VAL A 213 -18.91 -5.85 1.34
C VAL A 213 -19.86 -6.89 1.93
#